data_AF-A0A800JEZ2-F1
#
_entry.id   AF-A0A800JEZ2-F1
#
_cell.length_a   1.000
_cell.length_b   1.000
_cell.length_c   1.000
_cell.angle_alpha   90.00
_cell.angle_beta   90.00
_cell.angle_gamma   90.00
#
_symmetry.space_group_name_H-M   'P 1'
#
loop_
_entity.id
_entity.type
_entity.pdbx_description
1 polymer ?
#
loop_
_entity_poly.entity_id
_entity_poly.type
_entity_poly.pdbx_seq_one_letter_code
_entity_poly.pdbx_strand_id
1 'polypeptide(L)'
;LQPVVLVGVGNLGTALLSYRGFEKEGFGVHAAFDVQHDRQRDKRVKQPVFPMEKLADYVAEYHVRMAILCVPPEEAQEVANILVEVGVTGIMNFAPTVLQVPDEVTVNNVNMAIELENLSYFVQQ
;
A
#
# COMPACT_ATOMS: atom_id res chain seq x y z
N LEU A 1 -5.41 16.19 3.73
CA LEU A 1 -5.45 15.00 2.86
C LEU A 1 -5.93 13.84 3.70
N GLN A 2 -6.68 12.90 3.14
CA GLN A 2 -7.03 11.65 3.84
C GLN A 2 -5.75 10.84 4.07
N PRO A 3 -5.47 10.40 5.31
CA PRO A 3 -4.21 9.74 5.63
C PRO A 3 -4.17 8.33 5.05
N VAL A 4 -3.01 7.98 4.50
CA VAL A 4 -2.70 6.66 3.94
C VAL A 4 -1.33 6.20 4.47
N VAL A 5 -1.21 4.92 4.77
CA VAL A 5 0.09 4.26 4.99
C VAL A 5 0.45 3.38 3.80
N LEU A 6 1.74 3.20 3.55
CA LEU A 6 2.25 2.26 2.55
C LEU A 6 3.05 1.17 3.23
N VAL A 7 2.77 -0.10 2.92
CA VAL A 7 3.53 -1.23 3.46
C VAL A 7 4.23 -1.96 2.33
N GLY A 8 5.54 -2.18 2.47
CA GLY A 8 6.41 -2.72 1.44
C GLY A 8 6.98 -1.62 0.55
N VAL A 9 8.19 -1.18 0.86
CA VAL A 9 8.91 -0.13 0.14
C VAL A 9 9.96 -0.77 -0.80
N GLY A 10 9.53 -1.75 -1.59
CA GLY A 10 10.34 -2.26 -2.70
C GLY A 10 10.47 -1.24 -3.84
N ASN A 11 10.73 -1.71 -5.06
CA ASN A 11 10.77 -0.85 -6.24
C ASN A 11 9.43 -0.13 -6.48
N LEU A 12 8.32 -0.89 -6.43
CA LEU A 12 6.98 -0.34 -6.62
C LEU A 12 6.59 0.61 -5.50
N GLY A 13 6.75 0.20 -4.23
CA GLY A 13 6.44 1.06 -3.09
C GLY A 13 7.23 2.37 -3.12
N THR A 14 8.52 2.32 -3.47
CA THR A 14 9.35 3.53 -3.67
C THR A 14 8.79 4.44 -4.76
N ALA A 15 8.36 3.88 -5.90
CA ALA A 15 7.75 4.65 -6.98
C ALA A 15 6.44 5.32 -6.51
N LEU A 16 5.58 4.59 -5.81
CA LEU A 16 4.32 5.09 -5.27
C LEU A 16 4.51 6.21 -4.23
N LEU A 17 5.53 6.12 -3.37
CA LEU A 17 5.86 7.21 -2.42
C LEU A 17 6.24 8.52 -3.12
N SER A 18 6.81 8.43 -4.32
CA SER A 18 7.17 9.60 -5.14
C SER A 18 6.03 10.09 -6.05
N TYR A 19 4.91 9.36 -6.11
CA TYR A 19 3.79 9.65 -7.01
C TYR A 19 2.88 10.75 -6.45
N ARG A 20 2.95 11.94 -7.06
CA ARG A 20 2.15 13.12 -6.64
C ARG A 20 0.67 13.05 -7.03
N GLY A 21 0.22 12.01 -7.74
CA GLY A 21 -1.18 11.89 -8.12
C GLY A 21 -2.10 11.66 -6.92
N PHE A 22 -1.62 10.96 -5.88
CA PHE A 22 -2.39 10.76 -4.64
C PHE A 22 -2.79 12.08 -3.98
N GLU A 23 -1.85 13.03 -3.86
CA GLU A 23 -2.12 14.32 -3.22
C GLU A 23 -3.15 15.14 -4.01
N LYS A 24 -3.13 15.04 -5.35
CA LYS A 24 -4.11 15.72 -6.23
C LYS A 24 -5.52 15.20 -6.02
N GLU A 25 -5.65 13.90 -5.76
CA GLU A 25 -6.94 13.24 -5.48
C GLU A 25 -7.32 13.32 -3.98
N GLY A 26 -6.57 14.07 -3.16
CA GLY A 26 -6.90 14.30 -1.76
C GLY A 26 -6.32 13.27 -0.77
N PHE A 27 -5.44 12.37 -1.21
CA PHE A 27 -4.82 11.32 -0.40
C PHE A 27 -3.36 11.65 -0.04
N GLY A 28 -2.99 11.46 1.22
CA GLY A 28 -1.65 11.76 1.73
C GLY A 28 -0.98 10.50 2.28
N VAL A 29 0.05 10.01 1.59
CA VAL A 29 0.89 8.92 2.13
C VAL A 29 1.84 9.52 3.15
N HIS A 30 1.54 9.36 4.44
CA HIS A 30 2.23 10.05 5.53
C HIS A 30 3.38 9.24 6.14
N ALA A 31 3.30 7.92 6.05
CA ALA A 31 4.33 7.01 6.52
C ALA A 31 4.36 5.75 5.66
N ALA A 32 5.53 5.11 5.64
CA ALA A 32 5.71 3.81 5.04
C ALA A 32 6.34 2.81 6.01
N PHE A 33 6.16 1.53 5.75
CA PHE A 33 6.62 0.45 6.62
C PHE A 33 7.32 -0.62 5.79
N ASP A 34 8.48 -1.08 6.27
CA ASP A 34 9.31 -2.08 5.59
C ASP A 34 10.19 -2.81 6.60
N VAL A 35 10.50 -4.07 6.34
CA VAL A 35 11.47 -4.84 7.14
C VAL A 35 12.89 -4.27 7.00
N GLN A 36 13.24 -3.74 5.82
CA GLN A 36 14.47 -2.99 5.53
C GLN A 36 14.23 -1.47 5.64
N HIS A 37 13.70 -1.03 6.79
CA HIS A 37 13.38 0.39 7.04
C HIS A 37 14.60 1.33 7.01
N ASP A 38 15.78 0.83 7.40
CA ASP A 38 17.05 1.56 7.49
C ASP A 38 17.84 1.62 6.17
N ARG A 39 17.38 0.89 5.15
CA ARG A 39 17.99 0.89 3.83
C ARG A 39 17.97 2.30 3.21
N GLN A 40 19.09 2.68 2.58
CA GLN A 40 19.14 3.92 1.81
C GLN A 40 18.18 3.87 0.61
N ARG A 41 17.41 4.95 0.45
CA ARG A 41 16.38 5.11 -0.58
C ARG A 41 16.63 6.38 -1.39
N ASP A 42 15.93 6.50 -2.51
CA ASP A 42 15.97 7.69 -3.35
C ASP A 42 15.57 8.93 -2.53
N LYS A 43 16.34 10.02 -2.67
CA LYS A 43 16.09 11.31 -1.99
C LYS A 43 14.71 11.93 -2.30
N ARG A 44 14.04 11.45 -3.34
CA ARG A 44 12.66 11.85 -3.71
C ARG A 44 11.61 11.29 -2.76
N VAL A 45 11.90 10.20 -2.05
CA VAL A 45 11.05 9.68 -0.97
C VAL A 45 11.21 10.60 0.23
N LYS A 46 10.14 11.27 0.64
CA LYS A 46 10.14 12.22 1.76
C LYS A 46 9.47 11.66 3.01
N GLN A 47 8.67 10.62 2.83
CA GLN A 47 7.93 9.95 3.88
C GLN A 47 8.90 9.18 4.77
N PRO A 48 8.73 9.22 6.11
CA PRO A 48 9.47 8.36 6.99
C PRO A 48 9.14 6.89 6.69
N VAL A 49 10.17 6.04 6.69
CA VAL A 49 10.02 4.59 6.61
C VAL A 49 10.30 4.01 8.00
N PHE A 50 9.30 3.37 8.58
CA PHE A 50 9.35 2.76 9.89
C PHE A 50 9.51 1.23 9.80
N PRO A 51 10.05 0.60 10.85
CA PRO A 51 10.05 -0.85 10.95
C PRO A 51 8.61 -1.36 11.17
N MET A 52 8.35 -2.61 10.78
CA MET A 52 6.99 -3.21 10.75
C MET A 52 6.31 -3.25 12.13
N GLU A 53 7.09 -3.35 13.21
CA GLU A 53 6.62 -3.39 14.58
C GLU A 53 5.87 -2.10 14.99
N LYS A 54 6.13 -0.98 14.29
CA LYS A 54 5.43 0.29 14.53
C LYS A 54 4.12 0.44 13.75
N LEU A 55 3.79 -0.51 12.85
CA LEU A 55 2.65 -0.37 11.96
C LEU A 55 1.34 -0.24 12.74
N ALA A 56 1.09 -1.16 13.67
CA ALA A 56 -0.13 -1.20 14.46
C ALA A 56 -0.31 0.08 15.29
N ASP A 57 0.71 0.46 16.06
CA ASP A 57 0.71 1.66 16.90
C ASP A 57 0.47 2.93 16.09
N TYR A 58 1.17 3.09 14.97
CA TYR A 58 1.04 4.27 14.11
C TYR A 58 -0.38 4.37 13.55
N VAL A 59 -0.91 3.28 13.00
CA VAL A 59 -2.25 3.30 12.39
C VAL A 59 -3.32 3.63 13.43
N ALA A 60 -3.22 3.06 14.64
CA ALA A 60 -4.13 3.35 15.74
C ALA A 60 -4.02 4.82 16.22
N GLU A 61 -2.80 5.32 16.42
CA GLU A 61 -2.54 6.70 16.87
C GLU A 61 -3.10 7.73 15.87
N TYR A 62 -2.82 7.54 14.58
CA TYR A 62 -3.20 8.48 13.53
C TYR A 62 -4.57 8.17 12.89
N HIS A 63 -5.29 7.17 13.40
CA HIS A 63 -6.62 6.75 12.92
C HIS A 63 -6.65 6.53 11.39
N VAL A 64 -5.61 5.87 10.87
CA VAL A 64 -5.47 5.66 9.44
C VAL A 64 -6.44 4.57 8.98
N ARG A 65 -7.32 4.91 8.02
CA ARG A 65 -8.32 3.95 7.51
C ARG A 65 -7.94 3.30 6.18
N MET A 66 -6.86 3.75 5.54
CA MET A 66 -6.47 3.32 4.20
C MET A 66 -4.99 2.93 4.14
N ALA A 67 -4.71 1.82 3.46
CA ALA A 67 -3.36 1.33 3.25
C ALA A 67 -3.10 0.95 1.78
N ILE A 68 -1.87 1.17 1.33
CA ILE A 68 -1.34 0.62 0.09
C ILE A 68 -0.44 -0.56 0.46
N LEU A 69 -0.72 -1.74 -0.08
CA LEU A 69 0.00 -2.97 0.20
C LEU A 69 0.86 -3.38 -1.00
N CYS A 70 2.18 -3.35 -0.84
CA CYS A 70 3.20 -3.58 -1.87
C CYS A 70 4.26 -4.59 -1.40
N VAL A 71 3.83 -5.63 -0.69
CA VAL A 71 4.68 -6.70 -0.15
C VAL A 71 4.64 -7.96 -1.04
N PRO A 72 5.59 -8.90 -0.88
CA PRO A 72 5.49 -10.21 -1.51
C PRO A 72 4.18 -10.93 -1.15
N PRO A 73 3.66 -11.82 -2.02
CA PRO A 73 2.37 -12.47 -1.81
C PRO A 73 2.31 -13.32 -0.53
N GLU A 74 3.43 -13.93 -0.13
CA GLU A 74 3.56 -14.71 1.10
C GLU A 74 3.35 -13.90 2.38
N GLU A 75 3.66 -12.60 2.36
CA GLU A 75 3.52 -11.70 3.52
C GLU A 75 2.19 -10.92 3.52
N ALA A 76 1.52 -10.85 2.37
CA ALA A 76 0.41 -9.92 2.16
C ALA A 76 -0.78 -10.16 3.10
N GLN A 77 -1.11 -11.43 3.37
CA GLN A 77 -2.23 -11.76 4.26
C GLN A 77 -1.95 -11.38 5.71
N GLU A 78 -0.73 -11.64 6.21
CA GLU A 78 -0.36 -11.30 7.59
C GLU A 78 -0.38 -9.79 7.81
N VAL A 79 0.19 -9.02 6.88
CA VAL A 79 0.14 -7.56 6.92
C VAL A 79 -1.30 -7.03 6.84
N ALA A 80 -2.14 -7.61 5.97
CA ALA A 80 -3.54 -7.24 5.88
C ALA A 80 -4.29 -7.48 7.19
N ASN A 81 -4.05 -8.61 7.86
CA ASN A 81 -4.64 -8.91 9.16
C ASN A 81 -4.29 -7.85 10.21
N ILE A 82 -3.00 -7.48 10.30
CA ILE A 82 -2.53 -6.43 11.22
C ILE A 82 -3.27 -5.12 10.94
N LEU A 83 -3.31 -4.68 9.68
CA LEU A 83 -3.97 -3.44 9.28
C LEU A 83 -5.47 -3.45 9.65
N VAL A 84 -6.17 -4.55 9.40
CA VAL A 84 -7.59 -4.70 9.72
C VAL A 84 -7.82 -4.66 11.24
N GLU A 85 -6.98 -5.34 12.02
CA GLU A 85 -7.08 -5.36 13.49
C GLU A 85 -6.99 -3.96 14.10
N VAL A 86 -6.20 -3.08 13.51
CA VAL A 86 -6.03 -1.68 13.96
C VAL A 86 -6.95 -0.67 13.26
N GLY A 87 -7.96 -1.15 12.53
CA GLY A 87 -9.07 -0.32 12.04
C GLY A 87 -8.93 0.20 10.59
N VAL A 88 -8.03 -0.37 9.78
CA VAL A 88 -7.99 -0.10 8.33
C VAL A 88 -9.19 -0.78 7.67
N THR A 89 -9.98 0.02 6.96
CA THR A 89 -11.18 -0.43 6.24
C THR A 89 -11.02 -0.39 4.72
N GLY A 90 -9.88 0.12 4.22
CA GLY A 90 -9.58 0.22 2.79
C GLY A 90 -8.15 -0.21 2.48
N ILE A 91 -7.99 -1.21 1.62
CA ILE A 91 -6.67 -1.71 1.20
C ILE A 91 -6.58 -1.66 -0.32
N MET A 92 -5.60 -0.90 -0.83
CA MET A 92 -5.16 -0.98 -2.22
C MET A 92 -4.05 -2.03 -2.31
N ASN A 93 -4.39 -3.22 -2.82
CA ASN A 93 -3.52 -4.38 -2.85
C ASN A 93 -2.79 -4.50 -4.19
N PHE A 94 -1.47 -4.34 -4.19
CA PHE A 94 -0.59 -4.64 -5.32
C PHE A 94 0.12 -5.99 -5.20
N ALA A 95 -0.05 -6.70 -4.07
CA ALA A 95 0.48 -8.05 -3.96
C ALA A 95 -0.32 -8.98 -4.90
N PRO A 96 0.33 -9.91 -5.61
CA PRO A 96 -0.32 -10.79 -6.58
C PRO A 96 -1.04 -11.96 -5.88
N THR A 97 -1.92 -11.64 -4.92
CA THR A 97 -2.70 -12.60 -4.13
C THR A 97 -4.04 -12.00 -3.72
N VAL A 98 -5.02 -12.85 -3.44
CA VAL A 98 -6.33 -12.44 -2.94
C VAL A 98 -6.29 -12.43 -1.42
N LEU A 99 -6.59 -11.28 -0.83
CA LEU A 99 -6.66 -11.12 0.62
C LEU A 99 -8.01 -11.64 1.15
N GLN A 100 -7.96 -12.38 2.24
CA GLN A 100 -9.14 -12.76 3.03
C GLN A 100 -9.32 -11.71 4.13
N VAL A 101 -10.39 -10.92 4.05
CA VAL A 101 -10.71 -9.88 5.02
C VAL A 101 -12.19 -9.94 5.38
N PRO A 102 -12.61 -9.36 6.53
CA PRO A 102 -14.01 -9.19 6.87
C PRO A 102 -14.79 -8.35 5.84
N ASP A 103 -16.12 -8.52 5.78
CA ASP A 103 -17.00 -7.86 4.79
C ASP A 103 -16.96 -6.32 4.88
N GLU A 104 -16.67 -5.77 6.06
CA GLU A 104 -16.52 -4.34 6.30
C GLU A 104 -15.24 -3.72 5.71
N VAL A 105 -14.29 -4.55 5.24
CA VAL A 105 -13.01 -4.11 4.68
C VAL A 105 -13.07 -4.18 3.15
N THR A 106 -12.90 -3.02 2.51
CA THR A 106 -12.83 -2.95 1.04
C THR A 106 -11.41 -3.18 0.57
N VAL A 107 -11.21 -4.18 -0.30
CA VAL A 107 -9.94 -4.46 -0.95
C VAL A 107 -10.06 -4.17 -2.45
N ASN A 108 -9.18 -3.33 -2.98
CA ASN A 108 -9.03 -3.10 -4.42
C ASN A 108 -7.70 -3.69 -4.89
N ASN A 109 -7.76 -4.74 -5.72
CA ASN A 109 -6.58 -5.39 -6.27
C ASN A 109 -6.13 -4.68 -7.55
N VAL A 110 -4.87 -4.25 -7.59
CA VAL A 110 -4.28 -3.58 -8.75
C VAL A 110 -3.29 -4.53 -9.42
N ASN A 111 -3.62 -4.97 -10.63
CA ASN A 111 -2.74 -5.80 -11.45
C ASN A 111 -2.47 -5.13 -12.80
N MET A 112 -1.33 -4.45 -12.90
CA MET A 112 -0.93 -3.73 -14.12
C MET A 112 -0.76 -4.64 -15.35
N ALA A 113 -0.46 -5.93 -15.17
CA ALA A 113 -0.34 -6.85 -16.30
C ALA A 113 -1.72 -7.14 -16.92
N ILE A 114 -2.75 -7.31 -16.08
CA ILE A 114 -4.15 -7.47 -16.54
C ILE A 114 -4.62 -6.20 -17.25
N GLU A 115 -4.26 -5.01 -16.75
CA GLU A 115 -4.60 -3.75 -17.42
C GLU A 115 -3.98 -3.64 -18.83
N LEU A 116 -2.72 -4.07 -18.99
CA LEU A 116 -2.07 -4.12 -20.31
C LEU A 116 -2.70 -5.18 -21.22
N GLU A 117 -3.05 -6.35 -20.68
CA GLU A 117 -3.76 -7.39 -21.43
C GLU A 117 -5.11 -6.85 -21.97
N ASN A 118 -5.88 -6.18 -21.10
CA ASN A 118 -7.14 -5.54 -21.47
C ASN A 118 -6.95 -4.53 -22.61
N LEU A 119 -5.93 -3.67 -22.53
CA LEU A 119 -5.60 -2.72 -23.60
C LEU A 119 -5.22 -3.43 -24.90
N SER A 120 -4.51 -4.56 -24.83
CA SER A 120 -4.07 -5.29 -26.02
C SER A 120 -5.24 -5.77 -26.89
N TYR A 121 -6.37 -6.15 -26.27
CA TYR A 121 -7.58 -6.54 -27.00
C TYR A 121 -8.17 -5.40 -27.84
N PHE A 122 -8.01 -4.14 -27.42
CA PHE A 122 -8.52 -2.98 -28.14
C PHE A 122 -7.58 -2.47 -29.23
N VAL A 123 -6.27 -2.74 -29.11
CA VAL A 123 -5.27 -2.34 -30.11
C VAL A 123 -5.14 -3.39 -31.23
N GLN A 124 -5.50 -4.64 -30.96
CA GLN A 124 -5.47 -5.72 -31.95
C GLN A 124 -6.72 -5.81 -32.83
N GLN A 125 -7.64 -4.82 -32.76
CA GLN A 125 -8.73 -4.64 -33.72
C GLN A 125 -8.39 -3.61 -34.79
#